data_AF-A0A0R2P080-F1
#
_entry.id   AF-A0A0R2P080-F1
#
_cell.length_a   1.000
_cell.length_b   1.000
_cell.length_c   1.000
_cell.angle_alpha   90.00
_cell.angle_beta   90.00
_cell.angle_gamma   90.00
#
_symmetry.space_group_name_H-M   'P 1'
#
loop_
_entity.id
_entity.type
_entity.pdbx_description
1 polymer ?
#
loop_
_entity_poly.entity_id
_entity_poly.type
_entity_poly.pdbx_seq_one_letter_code
_entity_poly.pdbx_strand_id
1 'polypeptide(L)' 'MEITIDLIIGTSAILMLLCWFLAVHYFRVPQKWLAIIWLVAGIIFAGLMGFFIYAAIPLWTSI' A
#
# COMPACT_ATOMS: atom_id res chain seq x y z
N MET A 1 -16.28 9.32 -9.69
CA MET A 1 -14.86 9.11 -10.07
C MET A 1 -13.96 9.34 -8.88
N GLU A 2 -14.09 10.47 -8.20
CA GLU A 2 -13.36 10.81 -6.96
C GLU A 2 -13.46 9.74 -5.86
N ILE A 3 -14.68 9.41 -5.41
CA ILE A 3 -14.91 8.38 -4.36
C ILE A 3 -14.25 7.03 -4.68
N THR A 4 -14.21 6.65 -5.96
CA THR A 4 -13.59 5.38 -6.38
C THR A 4 -12.08 5.43 -6.20
N ILE A 5 -11.44 6.58 -6.50
CA ILE A 5 -10.01 6.76 -6.32
C ILE A 5 -9.65 6.83 -4.84
N ASP A 6 -10.44 7.54 -4.03
CA ASP A 6 -10.26 7.57 -2.57
C ASP A 6 -10.37 6.17 -1.95
N LEU A 7 -11.31 5.35 -2.43
CA LEU A 7 -11.46 3.96 -1.99
C LEU A 7 -10.23 3.10 -2.37
N ILE A 8 -9.66 3.29 -3.56
CA ILE A 8 -8.45 2.58 -3.99
C ILE A 8 -7.25 3.00 -3.13
N ILE A 9 -7.08 4.30 -2.86
CA ILE A 9 -6.03 4.83 -1.99
C ILE A 9 -6.16 4.25 -0.57
N GLY A 10 -7.35 4.31 0.02
CA GLY A 10 -7.60 3.80 1.36
C GLY A 10 -7.38 2.29 1.46
N THR A 11 -7.86 1.52 0.48
CA THR A 11 -7.66 0.06 0.44
C THR A 11 -6.18 -0.29 0.30
N SER A 12 -5.45 0.41 -0.57
CA SER A 12 -4.00 0.20 -0.74
C SER A 12 -3.21 0.52 0.53
N ALA A 13 -3.61 1.55 1.28
CA ALA A 13 -3.01 1.90 2.57
C ALA A 13 -3.19 0.79 3.61
N ILE A 14 -4.40 0.20 3.68
CA ILE A 14 -4.69 -0.92 4.59
C ILE A 14 -3.85 -2.15 4.20
N LEU A 15 -3.78 -2.49 2.91
CA LEU A 15 -2.95 -3.61 2.43
C LEU A 15 -1.46 -3.39 2.69
N MET A 16 -0.97 -2.15 2.54
CA MET A 16 0.41 -1.79 2.86
C MET A 16 0.72 -2.06 4.33
N LEU A 17 -0.13 -1.60 5.26
CA LEU A 17 0.04 -1.84 6.69
C LEU A 17 0.01 -3.33 7.03
N LEU A 18 -0.91 -4.07 6.41
CA LEU A 18 -1.04 -5.51 6.61
C LEU A 18 0.23 -6.25 6.12
N CYS A 19 0.73 -5.91 4.92
CA CYS A 19 1.97 -6.47 4.37
C CYS A 19 3.17 -6.17 5.27
N TRP A 20 3.27 -4.96 5.80
CA TRP A 20 4.35 -4.58 6.70
C TRP A 20 4.30 -5.35 8.01
N PHE A 21 3.10 -5.51 8.60
CA PHE A 21 2.91 -6.29 9.81
C PHE A 21 3.26 -7.77 9.59
N LEU A 22 2.81 -8.36 8.48
CA LEU A 22 3.17 -9.73 8.12
C LEU A 22 4.68 -9.87 7.88
N ALA A 23 5.31 -8.93 7.19
CA ALA A 23 6.75 -8.95 6.97
C ALA A 23 7.51 -8.98 8.31
N VAL A 24 7.19 -8.07 9.24
CA VAL A 24 7.79 -8.03 10.57
C VAL A 24 7.55 -9.32 11.35
N HIS A 25 6.34 -9.88 11.27
CA HIS A 25 6.02 -11.16 11.90
C HIS A 25 6.86 -12.30 11.30
N TYR A 26 6.97 -12.40 9.98
CA TYR A 26 7.74 -13.43 9.29
C TYR A 26 9.25 -13.27 9.47
N PHE A 27 9.77 -12.07 9.77
CA PHE A 27 11.17 -11.87 10.14
C PHE A 27 11.53 -12.52 11.49
N ARG A 28 10.54 -12.71 12.38
CA ARG A 28 10.75 -13.35 13.69
C ARG A 28 10.73 -14.87 13.64
N VAL A 29 10.17 -15.46 12.57
CA VAL A 29 10.19 -16.91 12.32
C VAL A 29 11.28 -17.25 11.30
N PRO A 30 11.73 -18.52 11.22
CA PRO A 30 12.78 -18.93 10.28
C PRO A 30 12.41 -18.79 8.79
N GLN A 31 11.21 -18.30 8.46
CA GLN A 31 10.69 -18.12 7.10
C GLN A 31 11.06 -16.75 6.49
N LYS A 32 12.36 -16.44 6.47
CA LYS A 32 12.89 -15.13 6.04
C LYS A 32 12.55 -14.78 4.58
N TRP A 33 12.45 -15.77 3.69
CA TRP A 33 12.05 -15.55 2.29
C TRP A 33 10.64 -15.00 2.16
N LEU A 34 9.71 -15.51 2.97
CA LEU A 34 8.33 -15.02 2.98
C LEU A 34 8.28 -13.58 3.49
N ALA A 35 9.08 -13.25 4.49
CA ALA A 35 9.18 -11.89 5.02
C ALA A 35 9.62 -10.87 3.95
N ILE A 36 10.58 -11.23 3.10
CA ILE A 36 11.04 -10.38 1.99
C ILE A 36 9.92 -10.19 0.96
N ILE A 37 9.19 -11.25 0.60
CA ILE A 37 8.05 -11.16 -0.34
C ILE A 37 6.99 -10.19 0.19
N TRP A 38 6.62 -10.32 1.47
CA TRP A 38 5.66 -9.41 2.12
C TRP A 38 6.16 -7.98 2.18
N LEU A 39 7.46 -7.76 2.40
CA LEU A 39 8.05 -6.43 2.42
C LEU A 39 8.03 -5.79 1.03
N VAL A 40 8.41 -6.52 -0.01
CA VAL A 40 8.34 -6.05 -1.41
C VAL A 40 6.90 -5.74 -1.82
N ALA A 41 5.94 -6.62 -1.46
CA ALA A 41 4.53 -6.37 -1.71
C ALA A 41 4.06 -5.08 -1.03
N GLY A 42 4.44 -4.86 0.23
CA GLY A 42 4.14 -3.62 0.96
C GLY A 42 4.69 -2.37 0.26
N ILE A 43 5.92 -2.42 -0.25
CA ILE A 43 6.53 -1.30 -1.02
C ILE A 43 5.75 -1.03 -2.30
N ILE A 44 5.32 -2.07 -3.02
CA ILE A 44 4.51 -1.92 -4.24
C ILE A 44 3.18 -1.22 -3.92
N PHE A 45 2.49 -1.63 -2.84
CA PHE A 45 1.25 -0.97 -2.42
C PHE A 45 1.47 0.48 -1.96
N ALA A 46 2.59 0.77 -1.29
CA ALA A 46 2.95 2.14 -0.93
C ALA A 46 3.17 3.02 -2.16
N GLY A 47 3.86 2.49 -3.18
CA GLY A 47 4.07 3.15 -4.46
C GLY A 47 2.76 3.36 -5.22
N LEU A 48 1.88 2.36 -5.23
CA LEU A 48 0.56 2.44 -5.86
C LEU A 48 -0.30 3.53 -5.19
N MET A 49 -0.33 3.54 -3.85
CA MET A 49 -1.01 4.57 -3.07
C MET A 49 -0.47 5.97 -3.41
N GLY A 50 0.85 6.15 -3.41
CA GLY A 50 1.49 7.42 -3.76
C GLY A 50 1.16 7.88 -5.18
N PHE A 51 1.15 6.96 -6.15
CA PHE A 51 0.77 7.25 -7.54
C PHE A 51 -0.68 7.72 -7.64
N PHE A 52 -1.62 7.02 -6.99
CA PHE A 52 -3.02 7.42 -7.01
C PHE A 52 -3.26 8.74 -6.28
N ILE A 53 -2.57 9.01 -5.17
CA ILE A 53 -2.63 10.31 -4.49
C ILE A 53 -2.17 11.41 -5.46
N TYR A 54 -1.00 11.24 -6.10
CA TYR A 54 -0.47 12.22 -7.05
C TYR A 54 -1.43 12.46 -8.22
N ALA A 55 -2.00 11.39 -8.79
CA ALA A 55 -2.96 11.47 -9.87
C ALA A 55 -4.30 12.09 -9.44
N ALA A 56 -4.67 11.99 -8.16
CA ALA A 56 -5.90 12.55 -7.60
C ALA A 56 -5.79 14.03 -7.23
N ILE A 57 -4.59 14.58 -7.04
CA ILE A 57 -4.37 16.02 -6.76
C ILE A 57 -5.18 16.93 -7.70
N PRO A 58 -5.05 16.84 -9.04
CA PRO A 58 -5.80 17.72 -9.94
C PRO A 58 -7.31 17.53 -9.81
N LEU A 59 -7.78 16.33 -9.47
CA LEU A 59 -9.19 16.02 -9.27
C LEU A 59 -9.72 16.75 -8.02
N TRP A 60 -9.03 16.61 -6.88
CA TRP A 60 -9.41 17.27 -5.63
C TRP A 60 -9.30 18.80 -5.67
N THR A 61 -8.34 19.33 -6.42
CA THR A 61 -8.14 20.79 -6.56
C THR A 61 -9.05 21.44 -7.60
N SER A 62 -9.80 20.65 -8.37
CA SER A 62 -10.71 21.15 -9.42
C SER A 62 -12.16 21.33 -8.95
N ILE A 63 -12.42 21.08 -7.66
CA ILE A 63 -13.64 21.43 -6.93
C ILE A 63 -13.52 22.85 -6.37
#